data_AF-A0A4Q6C2C8-F1
#
_entry.id   AF-A0A4Q6C2C8-F1
#
_cell.length_a   1.000
_cell.length_b   1.000
_cell.length_c   1.000
_cell.angle_alpha   90.00
_cell.angle_beta   90.00
_cell.angle_gamma   90.00
#
_symmetry.space_group_name_H-M   'P 1'
#
loop_
_entity.id
_entity.type
_entity.pdbx_description
1 polymer ?
#
loop_
_entity_poly.entity_id
_entity_poly.type
_entity_poly.pdbx_seq_one_letter_code
_entity_poly.pdbx_strand_id
1 'polypeptide(L)'
;MNEVVKKQNLLNLDREGLERFFADTLGEQRYRAHQVMKWIHHRHVTDFDAMTDLGKALRAKLQQHAEVVVPQIQFEKPSTDGTH
;
A
#
# COMPACT_ATOMS: atom_id res chain seq x y z
N MET A 1 23.23 -11.55 -7.19
CA MET A 1 22.30 -11.87 -6.10
C MET A 1 21.24 -10.78 -6.11
N ASN A 2 20.05 -11.05 -6.67
CA ASN A 2 18.95 -10.09 -6.63
C ASN A 2 18.20 -10.33 -5.33
N GLU A 3 18.60 -9.63 -4.27
CA GLU A 3 17.77 -9.52 -3.07
C GLU A 3 16.54 -8.71 -3.46
N VAL A 4 15.44 -9.42 -3.70
CA VAL A 4 14.14 -8.78 -3.91
C VAL A 4 13.78 -8.17 -2.56
N VAL A 5 14.06 -6.87 -2.39
CA VAL A 5 13.63 -6.12 -1.21
C VAL A 5 12.12 -6.28 -1.12
N LYS A 6 11.66 -7.09 -0.17
CA LYS A 6 10.26 -7.45 -0.02
C LYS A 6 9.53 -6.24 0.53
N LYS A 7 8.94 -5.45 -0.36
CA LYS A 7 8.15 -4.28 0.02
C LYS A 7 6.82 -4.72 0.62
N GLN A 8 6.36 -3.98 1.61
CA GLN A 8 5.07 -4.20 2.23
C GLN A 8 3.97 -3.58 1.37
N ASN A 9 3.03 -4.39 0.90
CA ASN A 9 1.85 -3.85 0.22
C ASN A 9 0.93 -3.18 1.25
N LEU A 10 0.72 -1.87 1.08
CA LEU A 10 -0.12 -1.08 2.00
C LEU A 10 -1.60 -1.44 1.91
N LEU A 11 -2.05 -1.96 0.76
CA LEU A 11 -3.44 -2.43 0.60
C LEU A 11 -3.75 -3.69 1.41
N ASN A 12 -2.73 -4.41 1.87
CA ASN A 12 -2.90 -5.58 2.73
C ASN A 12 -3.01 -5.22 4.22
N LEU A 13 -2.82 -3.95 4.58
CA LEU A 13 -2.85 -3.48 5.96
C LEU A 13 -4.16 -2.76 6.23
N ASP A 14 -4.80 -3.07 7.35
CA ASP A 14 -5.84 -2.23 7.92
C ASP A 14 -5.23 -0.95 8.51
N ARG A 15 -6.07 0.03 8.88
CA ARG A 15 -5.68 1.30 9.50
C ARG A 15 -4.65 1.10 10.62
N GLU A 16 -4.91 0.21 11.58
CA GLU A 16 -3.97 -0.04 12.68
C GLU A 16 -2.64 -0.60 12.20
N GLY A 17 -2.67 -1.49 11.21
CA GLY A 17 -1.46 -2.07 10.60
C GLY A 17 -0.63 -1.01 9.89
N LEU A 18 -1.30 -0.07 9.20
CA LEU A 18 -0.66 1.06 8.56
C LEU A 18 -0.01 1.99 9.60
N GLU A 19 -0.71 2.30 10.70
CA GLU A 19 -0.17 3.12 11.79
C GLU A 19 1.07 2.49 12.44
N ARG A 20 1.05 1.18 12.68
CA ARG A 20 2.20 0.43 13.20
C ARG A 20 3.34 0.40 12.20
N PHE A 21 3.08 0.12 10.93
CA PHE A 21 4.11 0.15 9.88
C PHE A 21 4.83 1.50 9.81
N PHE A 22 4.08 2.60 9.88
CA PHE A 22 4.68 3.94 9.91
C PHE A 22 5.53 4.17 11.16
N ALA A 23 5.04 3.79 12.34
CA ALA A 23 5.76 3.99 13.60
C ALA A 23 7.00 3.07 13.71
N ASP A 24 6.84 1.78 13.48
CA ASP A 24 7.85 0.75 13.71
C ASP A 24 8.85 0.61 12.55
N THR A 25 8.40 0.76 11.29
CA THR A 25 9.28 0.56 10.11
C THR A 25 9.84 1.89 9.59
N LEU A 26 9.02 2.94 9.50
CA LEU A 26 9.43 4.22 8.92
C LEU A 26 9.93 5.23 9.96
N GLY A 27 9.63 5.01 11.24
CA GLY A 27 9.90 5.96 12.32
C GLY A 27 9.09 7.25 12.21
N GLU A 28 7.89 7.18 11.62
CA GLU A 28 7.03 8.31 11.30
C GLU A 28 5.79 8.36 12.20
N GLN A 29 5.21 9.55 12.29
CA GLN A 29 4.02 9.78 13.12
C GLN A 29 2.77 9.10 12.54
N ARG A 30 1.91 8.54 13.40
CA ARG A 30 0.72 7.78 12.99
C ARG A 30 -0.23 8.54 12.06
N TYR A 31 -0.34 9.86 12.21
CA TYR A 31 -1.18 10.69 11.32
C TYR A 31 -0.71 10.65 9.86
N ARG A 32 0.58 10.38 9.59
CA ARG A 32 1.12 10.23 8.24
C ARG A 32 0.53 9.00 7.54
N ALA A 33 0.27 7.94 8.29
CA ALA A 33 -0.41 6.76 7.77
C ALA A 33 -1.82 7.13 7.28
N HIS A 34 -2.56 7.94 8.04
CA HIS A 34 -3.91 8.37 7.66
C HIS A 34 -3.90 9.23 6.39
N GLN A 35 -2.87 10.07 6.18
CA GLN A 35 -2.71 10.82 4.94
C GLN A 35 -2.59 9.87 3.75
N VAL A 36 -1.71 8.86 3.84
CA VAL A 36 -1.52 7.86 2.78
C VAL A 36 -2.78 7.04 2.54
N MET A 37 -3.44 6.58 3.60
CA MET A 37 -4.71 5.87 3.52
C MET A 37 -5.77 6.66 2.74
N LYS A 38 -5.87 7.97 2.99
CA LYS A 38 -6.79 8.87 2.27
C LYS A 38 -6.46 8.95 0.77
N TRP A 39 -5.18 9.01 0.41
CA TRP A 39 -4.76 9.04 -0.99
C TRP A 39 -5.09 7.73 -1.72
N ILE A 40 -4.82 6.60 -1.08
CA ILE A 40 -5.06 5.28 -1.67
C ILE A 40 -6.57 5.02 -1.79
N HIS A 41 -7.35 5.21 -0.72
CA HIS A 41 -8.77 4.83 -0.71
C HIS A 41 -9.71 5.87 -1.33
N HIS A 42 -9.45 7.17 -1.17
CA HIS A 42 -10.35 8.20 -1.71
C HIS A 42 -9.92 8.68 -3.10
N ARG A 43 -8.61 8.75 -3.35
CA ARG A 43 -8.08 9.27 -4.62
C ARG A 43 -7.60 8.16 -5.56
N HIS A 44 -7.59 6.90 -5.13
CA HIS A 44 -7.10 5.76 -5.91
C HIS A 44 -5.68 5.95 -6.43
N VAL A 45 -4.86 6.71 -5.68
CA VAL A 45 -3.47 6.98 -6.02
C VAL A 45 -2.58 5.92 -5.39
N THR A 46 -1.92 5.13 -6.21
CA THR A 46 -0.96 4.10 -5.81
C THR A 46 0.49 4.57 -5.90
N ASP A 47 0.73 5.68 -6.58
CA ASP A 47 2.05 6.29 -6.72
C ASP A 47 2.35 7.26 -5.58
N PHE A 48 3.43 7.02 -4.84
CA PHE A 48 3.81 7.87 -3.71
C PHE A 48 4.31 9.26 -4.14
N ASP A 49 4.84 9.43 -5.35
CA ASP A 49 5.32 10.72 -5.85
C ASP A 49 4.16 11.69 -6.13
N ALA A 50 3.04 11.15 -6.60
CA ALA A 50 1.78 11.88 -6.80
C ALA A 50 1.15 12.39 -5.49
N MET A 51 1.55 11.87 -4.32
CA MET A 51 1.05 12.32 -3.02
C MET A 51 1.76 13.61 -2.57
N THR A 52 1.39 14.74 -3.18
CA THR A 52 2.05 16.05 -3.02
C THR A 52 2.09 16.58 -1.58
N ASP A 53 1.17 16.10 -0.73
CA ASP A 53 1.03 16.45 0.69
C ASP A 53 2.06 15.74 1.60
N LEU A 54 2.73 14.71 1.10
CA LEU A 54 3.81 14.01 1.82
C LEU A 54 5.16 14.69 1.58
N GLY A 55 6.01 14.76 2.60
CA GLY A 55 7.37 15.26 2.43
C GLY A 55 8.24 14.34 1.57
N LYS A 56 9.22 14.89 0.84
CA LYS A 56 10.11 14.12 -0.05
C LYS A 56 10.80 12.94 0.65
N ALA A 57 11.26 13.14 1.89
CA ALA A 57 11.90 12.09 2.68
C ALA A 57 10.94 10.91 2.97
N LEU A 58 9.67 11.19 3.28
CA LEU A 58 8.67 10.16 3.53
C LEU A 58 8.37 9.36 2.26
N ARG A 59 8.21 10.03 1.11
CA ARG A 59 7.99 9.36 -0.18
C ARG A 59 9.13 8.41 -0.53
N ALA A 60 10.37 8.86 -0.34
CA ALA A 60 11.55 8.04 -0.58
C ALA A 60 11.59 6.78 0.32
N LYS A 61 11.26 6.93 1.62
CA LYS A 61 11.14 5.78 2.54
C LYS A 61 10.04 4.81 2.09
N LEU A 62 8.86 5.34 1.74
CA LEU A 62 7.73 4.54 1.27
C LEU A 62 8.11 3.75 0.01
N GLN A 63 8.77 4.36 -0.98
CA GLN A 63 9.20 3.67 -2.19
C GLN A 63 10.21 2.54 -1.93
N GLN A 64 10.98 2.61 -0.85
CA GLN A 64 11.95 1.59 -0.46
C GLN A 64 11.33 0.44 0.34
N HIS A 65 10.42 0.74 1.26
CA HIS A 65 9.87 -0.23 2.20
C HIS A 65 8.46 -0.72 1.86
N ALA A 66 7.72 0.00 1.02
CA ALA A 66 6.30 -0.23 0.76
C ALA A 66 5.94 -0.13 -0.73
N GLU A 67 4.81 -0.71 -1.08
CA GLU A 67 4.18 -0.61 -2.40
C GLU A 67 2.66 -0.57 -2.26
N VAL A 68 1.96 -0.13 -3.30
CA VAL A 68 0.50 -0.12 -3.34
C VAL A 68 0.08 -0.86 -4.61
N VAL A 69 -0.05 -2.18 -4.49
CA VAL A 69 -0.38 -3.05 -5.62
C VAL A 69 -1.74 -3.66 -5.37
N VAL A 70 -2.69 -3.37 -6.27
CA VAL A 70 -4.00 -4.01 -6.23
C VAL A 70 -3.83 -5.50 -6.49
N PRO A 71 -4.48 -6.39 -5.71
CA PRO A 71 -4.44 -7.80 -6.02
C PRO A 71 -5.00 -8.00 -7.42
N GLN A 72 -4.21 -8.59 -8.32
CA GLN A 72 -4.75 -9.07 -9.59
C GLN A 72 -5.77 -10.14 -9.23
N ILE A 73 -7.05 -9.81 -9.40
CA ILE A 73 -8.13 -10.77 -9.20
C ILE A 73 -7.82 -11.93 -10.14
N GLN A 74 -7.46 -13.09 -9.59
CA GLN A 74 -7.52 -14.35 -10.31
C GLN A 74 -9.00 -14.63 -10.57
N PHE A 75 -9.57 -13.96 -11.58
CA PHE A 75 -10.84 -14.29 -12.19
C PHE A 75 -10.64 -15.55 -13.04
N GLU A 76 -10.31 -16.66 -12.41
CA GLU A 76 -10.32 -17.96 -13.07
C GLU A 76 -10.91 -19.00 -12.12
N LYS A 77 -12.24 -19.02 -12.08
CA LYS A 77 -13.02 -20.22 -12.37
C LYS A 77 -14.32 -19.75 -13.05
N PRO A 78 -14.50 -19.90 -14.38
CA PRO A 78 -15.83 -20.14 -14.86
C PRO A 78 -16.34 -21.37 -14.10
N SER A 79 -17.39 -21.22 -13.30
CA SER A 79 -18.09 -22.37 -12.75
C SER A 79 -18.58 -23.20 -13.93
N THR A 80 -17.90 -24.30 -14.22
CA THR A 80 -18.42 -25.40 -15.04
C THR A 80 -19.35 -26.25 -14.17
N ASP A 81 -20.32 -25.64 -13.50
CA ASP A 81 -21.41 -26.42 -12.92
C ASP A 81 -22.69 -25.62 -13.11
N GLY A 82 -23.47 -26.11 -14.07
CA GLY A 82 -24.66 -25.45 -14.57
C GLY A 82 -25.76 -25.36 -13.53
N THR A 83 -26.65 -24.39 -13.71
CA THR A 83 -28.01 -24.51 -13.20
C THR A 83 -28.94 -23.83 -14.18
N HIS A 84 -29.67 -24.68 -14.92
CA HIS A 84 -30.90 -24.37 -15.63
C HIS A 84 -32.08 -24.45 -14.65
#